data_AF-A0A6L5ZU13-F1
#
_entry.id   AF-A0A6L5ZU13-F1
#
_cell.length_a   1.000
_cell.length_b   1.000
_cell.length_c   1.000
_cell.angle_alpha   90.00
_cell.angle_beta   90.00
_cell.angle_gamma   90.00
#
_symmetry.space_group_name_H-M   'P 1'
#
loop_
_entity.id
_entity.type
_entity.pdbx_description
1 polymer ?
#
loop_
_entity_poly.entity_id
_entity_poly.type
_entity_poly.pdbx_seq_one_letter_code
_entity_poly.pdbx_strand_id
1 'polypeptide(L)'
;AITLKISNKGVLQQVARATLKSTTRSWDSISTALLQGGLVKYSNKSEAAITKFSALGKPTWNNRYLSKSTALVATGSNSWTTFISNGPIAGVPAWKPKIASAVLLQLGKKGEVITATSFSGTPVAIGRNNEIGTVVITDSGTSFGLVLVN
;
A
#
# COMPACT_ATOMS: atom_id res chain seq x y z
N ALA A 1 -9.70 12.30 -1.65
CA ALA A 1 -9.56 11.28 -2.70
C ALA A 1 -10.91 10.94 -3.32
N ILE A 2 -10.94 10.83 -4.65
CA ILE A 2 -12.11 10.45 -5.46
C ILE A 2 -11.69 9.25 -6.32
N THR A 3 -12.57 8.27 -6.48
CA THR A 3 -12.42 7.17 -7.42
C THR A 3 -13.50 7.29 -8.49
N LEU A 4 -13.09 7.20 -9.76
CA LEU A 4 -13.97 7.31 -10.93
C LEU A 4 -13.92 5.99 -11.72
N LYS A 5 -15.08 5.46 -12.10
CA LYS A 5 -15.18 4.38 -13.08
C LYS A 5 -15.67 4.97 -14.39
N ILE A 6 -14.90 4.77 -15.46
CA ILE A 6 -15.22 5.25 -16.81
C ILE A 6 -15.26 4.03 -17.73
N SER A 7 -16.21 3.99 -18.67
CA SER A 7 -16.29 2.91 -19.66
C SER A 7 -15.22 3.07 -20.74
N ASN A 8 -15.03 2.03 -21.55
CA ASN A 8 -14.13 2.08 -22.72
C ASN A 8 -14.55 3.13 -23.77
N LYS A 9 -15.79 3.64 -23.68
CA LYS A 9 -16.32 4.73 -24.53
C LYS A 9 -16.18 6.11 -23.88
N GLY A 10 -15.47 6.23 -22.75
CA GLY A 10 -15.29 7.50 -22.04
C GLY A 10 -16.47 7.95 -21.18
N VAL A 11 -17.50 7.11 -20.98
CA VAL A 11 -18.69 7.50 -20.21
C VAL A 11 -18.48 7.23 -18.73
N LEU A 12 -18.69 8.26 -17.89
CA LEU A 12 -18.64 8.14 -16.44
C LEU A 12 -19.73 7.19 -15.92
N GLN A 13 -19.32 6.12 -15.23
CA GLN A 13 -20.21 5.09 -14.70
C GLN A 13 -20.44 5.23 -13.19
N GLN A 14 -19.40 5.64 -12.44
CA GLN A 14 -19.47 5.70 -10.99
C GLN A 14 -18.48 6.74 -10.44
N VAL A 15 -18.90 7.43 -9.39
CA VAL A 15 -18.07 8.31 -8.56
C VAL A 15 -18.17 7.84 -7.11
N ALA A 16 -17.03 7.62 -6.47
CA ALA A 16 -16.95 7.39 -5.03
C ALA A 16 -15.99 8.41 -4.42
N ARG A 17 -16.36 8.98 -3.27
CA ARG A 17 -15.52 9.90 -2.50
C ARG A 17 -15.29 9.37 -1.08
N ALA A 18 -14.07 9.53 -0.57
CA ALA A 18 -13.80 9.30 0.85
C ALA A 18 -14.18 10.55 1.67
N THR A 19 -14.95 10.40 2.76
CA THR A 19 -15.59 11.53 3.47
C THR A 19 -15.21 11.69 4.94
N LEU A 20 -14.07 11.17 5.40
CA LEU A 20 -13.70 11.33 6.81
C LEU A 20 -13.32 12.79 7.12
N LYS A 21 -14.02 13.41 8.08
CA LYS A 21 -13.81 14.81 8.51
C LYS A 21 -12.34 15.03 8.92
N SER A 22 -11.78 16.17 8.52
CA SER A 22 -10.41 16.59 8.87
C SER A 22 -9.32 15.57 8.51
N THR A 23 -9.50 14.85 7.40
CA THR A 23 -8.47 13.94 6.88
C THR A 23 -8.11 14.30 5.44
N THR A 24 -6.82 14.21 5.13
CA THR A 24 -6.35 14.21 3.74
C THR A 24 -6.04 12.79 3.33
N ARG A 25 -6.44 12.41 2.11
CA ARG A 25 -6.15 11.09 1.55
C ARG A 25 -5.64 11.22 0.14
N SER A 26 -4.52 10.58 -0.13
CA SER A 26 -3.96 10.33 -1.45
C SER A 26 -4.07 8.85 -1.81
N TRP A 27 -4.13 8.57 -3.11
CA TRP A 27 -3.99 7.22 -3.67
C TRP A 27 -2.78 7.28 -4.59
N ASP A 28 -1.61 7.00 -4.03
CA ASP A 28 -0.33 7.23 -4.71
C ASP A 28 0.11 6.00 -5.51
N SER A 29 -0.53 4.85 -5.31
CA SER A 29 -0.20 3.61 -5.98
C SER A 29 -1.43 2.78 -6.30
N ILE A 30 -1.49 2.26 -7.53
CA ILE A 30 -2.57 1.41 -8.01
C ILE A 30 -1.98 0.23 -8.78
N SER A 31 -2.48 -0.98 -8.54
CA SER A 31 -2.15 -2.16 -9.32
C SER A 31 -3.27 -2.54 -10.29
N THR A 32 -2.92 -3.33 -11.31
CA THR A 32 -3.86 -3.87 -12.30
C THR A 32 -4.95 -4.76 -11.70
N ALA A 33 -4.75 -5.27 -10.48
CA ALA A 33 -5.71 -6.12 -9.78
C ALA A 33 -6.67 -5.33 -8.88
N LEU A 34 -6.88 -4.03 -9.12
CA LEU A 34 -7.76 -3.18 -8.28
C LEU A 34 -7.29 -3.12 -6.82
N LEU A 35 -5.98 -3.17 -6.59
CA LEU A 35 -5.36 -2.90 -5.31
C LEU A 35 -4.88 -1.45 -5.30
N GLN A 36 -5.24 -0.70 -4.28
CA GLN A 36 -4.86 0.71 -4.14
C GLN A 36 -4.12 0.92 -2.81
N GLY A 37 -3.02 1.66 -2.89
CA GLY A 37 -2.20 2.10 -1.77
C GLY A 37 -2.13 3.62 -1.72
N GLY A 38 -2.00 4.17 -0.52
CA GLY A 38 -1.94 5.61 -0.35
C GLY A 38 -1.69 6.04 1.09
N LEU A 39 -1.61 7.36 1.29
CA LEU A 39 -1.42 7.97 2.59
C LEU A 39 -2.73 8.61 3.08
N VAL A 40 -3.04 8.37 4.35
CA VAL A 40 -4.09 9.07 5.09
C VAL A 40 -3.42 9.90 6.16
N LYS A 41 -3.65 11.21 6.17
CA LYS A 41 -3.18 12.09 7.25
C LYS A 41 -4.37 12.61 8.05
N TYR A 42 -4.22 12.55 9.36
CA TYR A 42 -5.05 13.19 10.36
C TYR A 42 -4.22 14.32 10.99
N SER A 43 -4.82 15.08 11.90
CA SER A 43 -4.11 16.15 12.62
C SER A 43 -2.89 15.66 13.41
N ASN A 44 -2.94 14.44 13.96
CA ASN A 44 -1.95 13.93 14.91
C ASN A 44 -1.25 12.63 14.47
N LYS A 45 -1.69 12.01 13.38
CA LYS A 45 -1.12 10.75 12.89
C LYS A 45 -1.27 10.61 11.38
N SER A 46 -0.48 9.70 10.82
CA SER A 46 -0.59 9.27 9.44
C SER A 46 -0.64 7.75 9.33
N GLU A 47 -1.39 7.26 8.36
CA GLU A 47 -1.63 5.85 8.12
C GLU A 47 -1.38 5.53 6.65
N ALA A 48 -0.64 4.46 6.38
CA ALA A 48 -0.64 3.80 5.08
C ALA A 48 -1.99 3.08 4.96
N ALA A 49 -2.77 3.40 3.93
CA ALA A 49 -4.04 2.75 3.66
C ALA A 49 -3.93 1.88 2.41
N ILE A 50 -4.28 0.61 2.55
CA ILE A 50 -4.26 -0.37 1.48
C ILE A 50 -5.67 -0.93 1.34
N THR A 51 -6.23 -0.86 0.14
CA THR A 51 -7.59 -1.30 -0.14
C THR A 51 -7.61 -2.14 -1.39
N LYS A 52 -8.19 -3.34 -1.29
CA LYS A 52 -8.54 -4.14 -2.45
C LYS A 52 -9.99 -3.88 -2.80
N PHE A 53 -10.26 -3.68 -4.09
CA PHE A 53 -11.60 -3.50 -4.61
C PHE A 53 -12.02 -4.71 -5.45
N SER A 54 -13.33 -4.91 -5.51
CA SER A 54 -13.99 -5.76 -6.51
C SER A 54 -14.16 -5.01 -7.83
N ALA A 55 -14.48 -5.73 -8.91
CA ALA A 55 -14.79 -5.13 -10.22
C ALA A 55 -16.00 -4.17 -10.19
N LEU A 56 -16.82 -4.26 -9.13
CA LEU A 56 -17.95 -3.36 -8.86
C LEU A 56 -17.54 -2.09 -8.10
N GLY A 57 -16.25 -1.87 -7.85
CA GLY A 57 -15.75 -0.70 -7.13
C GLY A 57 -16.02 -0.73 -5.62
N LYS A 58 -16.50 -1.86 -5.08
CA LYS A 58 -16.71 -2.04 -3.64
C LYS A 58 -15.44 -2.57 -2.97
N PRO A 59 -14.98 -2.01 -1.84
CA PRO A 59 -13.88 -2.57 -1.06
C PRO A 59 -14.17 -4.02 -0.67
N THR A 60 -13.24 -4.94 -0.94
CA THR A 60 -13.30 -6.32 -0.44
C THR A 60 -12.65 -6.42 0.93
N TRP A 61 -11.58 -5.66 1.17
CA TRP A 61 -10.94 -5.48 2.46
C TRP A 61 -10.15 -4.17 2.47
N ASN A 62 -9.89 -3.63 3.67
CA ASN A 62 -9.12 -2.41 3.89
C ASN A 62 -8.21 -2.60 5.11
N ASN A 63 -6.92 -2.36 4.91
CA ASN A 63 -5.93 -2.33 5.98
C ASN A 63 -5.39 -0.93 6.16
N ARG A 64 -5.08 -0.58 7.41
CA ARG A 64 -4.41 0.66 7.78
C ARG A 64 -3.32 0.39 8.78
N TYR A 65 -2.15 0.96 8.53
CA TYR A 65 -0.98 0.84 9.40
C TYR A 65 -0.44 2.22 9.70
N LEU A 66 -0.01 2.47 10.94
CA LEU A 66 0.69 3.72 11.27
C LEU A 66 1.93 3.84 10.37
N SER A 67 2.05 4.97 9.68
CA SER A 67 3.06 5.14 8.64
C SER A 67 3.59 6.56 8.56
N LYS A 68 4.86 6.72 8.18
CA LYS A 68 5.47 8.01 7.81
C LYS A 68 5.53 8.25 6.30
N SER A 69 5.21 7.25 5.48
CA SER A 69 5.17 7.36 4.02
C SER A 69 3.83 6.91 3.45
N THR A 70 3.63 7.17 2.16
CA THR A 70 2.56 6.52 1.41
C THR A 70 2.78 5.01 1.30
N ALA A 71 1.70 4.27 1.07
CA ALA A 71 1.74 2.86 0.75
C ALA A 71 1.88 2.68 -0.77
N LEU A 72 2.93 1.99 -1.18
CA LEU A 72 3.08 1.49 -2.53
C LEU A 72 2.52 0.07 -2.59
N VAL A 73 1.91 -0.30 -3.72
CA VAL A 73 1.27 -1.60 -3.88
C VAL A 73 1.67 -2.27 -5.19
N ALA A 74 1.81 -3.59 -5.14
CA ALA A 74 1.98 -4.44 -6.30
C ALA A 74 1.07 -5.67 -6.18
N THR A 75 0.83 -6.35 -7.31
CA THR A 75 0.05 -7.59 -7.30
C THR A 75 0.72 -8.65 -8.15
N GLY A 76 0.74 -9.88 -7.63
CA GLY A 76 1.03 -11.12 -8.35
C GLY A 76 0.03 -12.19 -7.91
N SER A 77 0.52 -13.37 -7.51
CA SER A 77 -0.31 -14.40 -6.86
C SER A 77 -0.97 -13.90 -5.56
N ASN A 78 -0.26 -13.06 -4.80
CA ASN A 78 -0.74 -12.36 -3.61
C ASN A 78 -0.67 -10.83 -3.78
N SER A 79 -1.30 -10.11 -2.87
CA SER A 79 -1.19 -8.65 -2.79
C SER A 79 0.07 -8.28 -2.02
N TRP A 80 0.78 -7.23 -2.46
CA TRP A 80 1.99 -6.77 -1.81
C TRP A 80 1.90 -5.28 -1.54
N THR A 81 2.46 -4.84 -0.41
CA THR A 81 2.54 -3.42 -0.08
C THR A 81 3.82 -3.09 0.65
N THR A 82 4.35 -1.89 0.43
CA THR A 82 5.48 -1.36 1.17
C THR A 82 5.28 0.09 1.59
N PHE A 83 5.79 0.43 2.76
CA PHE A 83 5.73 1.75 3.38
C PHE A 83 6.74 1.85 4.53
N ILE A 84 6.92 3.06 5.06
CA ILE A 84 7.67 3.34 6.29
C ILE A 84 6.74 3.19 7.49
N SER A 85 6.76 2.02 8.13
CA SER A 85 5.95 1.72 9.31
C SER A 85 6.40 2.53 10.53
N ASN A 86 5.43 3.09 11.25
CA ASN A 86 5.65 3.90 12.45
C ASN A 86 4.90 3.33 13.66
N GLY A 87 4.65 2.02 13.68
CA GLY A 87 3.93 1.40 14.77
C GLY A 87 3.72 -0.11 14.59
N PRO A 88 2.99 -0.73 15.51
CA PRO A 88 2.74 -2.16 15.46
C PRO A 88 1.91 -2.56 14.23
N ILE A 89 2.20 -3.74 13.69
CA ILE A 89 1.44 -4.34 12.58
C ILE A 89 0.66 -5.54 13.10
N ALA A 90 -0.66 -5.49 12.98
CA ALA A 90 -1.52 -6.61 13.36
C ALA A 90 -1.16 -7.86 12.54
N GLY A 91 -1.03 -9.00 13.22
CA GLY A 91 -0.56 -10.25 12.61
C GLY A 91 0.96 -10.41 12.56
N VAL A 92 1.75 -9.42 13.02
CA VAL A 92 3.21 -9.51 13.10
C VAL A 92 3.68 -9.12 14.50
N PRO A 93 3.62 -10.05 15.49
CA PRO A 93 3.86 -9.73 16.90
C PRO A 93 5.22 -9.07 17.20
N ALA A 94 6.27 -9.44 16.45
CA ALA A 94 7.61 -8.87 16.61
C ALA A 94 7.78 -7.48 15.97
N TRP A 95 6.83 -7.02 15.14
CA TRP A 95 6.93 -5.74 14.46
C TRP A 95 6.42 -4.61 15.34
N LYS A 96 7.32 -3.96 16.07
CA LYS A 96 7.03 -2.75 16.85
C LYS A 96 8.23 -1.79 16.79
N PRO A 97 8.44 -1.11 15.66
CA PRO A 97 9.62 -0.28 15.44
C PRO A 97 9.68 0.89 16.43
N LYS A 98 10.84 1.09 17.06
CA LYS A 98 11.13 2.29 17.88
C LYS A 98 11.39 3.52 17.00
N ILE A 99 12.00 3.30 15.85
CA ILE A 99 12.27 4.29 14.80
C ILE A 99 11.50 3.85 13.58
N ALA A 100 10.85 4.77 12.88
CA ALA A 100 10.05 4.42 11.70
C ALA A 100 10.90 3.66 10.66
N SER A 101 10.44 2.48 10.24
CA SER A 101 11.23 1.53 9.44
C SER A 101 10.47 1.05 8.22
N ALA A 102 11.18 0.85 7.12
CA ALA A 102 10.59 0.32 5.90
C ALA A 102 10.18 -1.15 6.07
N VAL A 103 8.99 -1.47 5.59
CA VAL A 103 8.43 -2.83 5.62
C VAL A 103 7.87 -3.19 4.27
N LEU A 104 8.07 -4.44 3.86
CA LEU A 104 7.35 -5.09 2.77
C LEU A 104 6.43 -6.14 3.38
N LEU A 105 5.13 -6.03 3.09
CA LEU A 105 4.12 -7.00 3.52
C LEU A 105 3.59 -7.78 2.32
N GLN A 106 3.50 -9.09 2.48
CA GLN A 106 2.66 -9.94 1.65
C GLN A 106 1.30 -10.07 2.33
N LEU A 107 0.24 -9.79 1.58
CA LEU A 107 -1.14 -9.81 2.06
C LEU A 107 -1.92 -10.92 1.35
N GLY A 108 -2.62 -11.71 2.14
CA GLY A 108 -3.49 -12.78 1.67
C GLY A 108 -4.82 -12.28 1.11
N LYS A 109 -5.71 -13.21 0.79
CA LYS A 109 -6.94 -12.93 0.05
C LYS A 109 -7.91 -12.04 0.85
N LYS A 110 -7.86 -12.09 2.18
CA LYS A 110 -8.69 -11.28 3.08
C LYS A 110 -7.93 -10.06 3.63
N GLY A 111 -6.71 -9.80 3.15
CA GLY A 111 -5.86 -8.74 3.64
C GLY A 111 -5.07 -9.12 4.90
N GLU A 112 -5.12 -10.37 5.34
CA GLU A 112 -4.26 -10.86 6.42
C GLU A 112 -2.78 -10.77 6.03
N VAL A 113 -1.92 -10.39 6.97
CA VAL A 113 -0.47 -10.38 6.72
C VAL A 113 0.03 -11.83 6.72
N ILE A 114 0.64 -12.25 5.62
CA ILE A 114 1.28 -13.56 5.47
C ILE A 114 2.74 -13.48 5.87
N THR A 115 3.46 -12.50 5.32
CA THR A 115 4.87 -12.26 5.62
C THR A 115 5.15 -10.77 5.77
N ALA A 116 6.17 -10.46 6.56
CA ALA A 116 6.67 -9.11 6.77
C ALA A 116 8.20 -9.12 6.70
N THR A 117 8.77 -8.27 5.85
CA THR A 117 10.22 -8.16 5.63
C THR A 117 10.66 -6.73 5.85
N SER A 118 11.64 -6.50 6.71
CA SER A 118 12.29 -5.19 6.86
C SER A 118 13.39 -4.99 5.83
N PHE A 119 13.60 -3.75 5.42
CA PHE A 119 14.73 -3.37 4.57
C PHE A 119 15.14 -1.92 4.84
N SER A 120 16.25 -1.49 4.23
CA SER A 120 16.82 -0.15 4.39
C SER A 120 16.42 0.81 3.26
N GLY A 121 16.27 2.09 3.57
CA GLY A 121 15.91 3.14 2.60
C GLY A 121 14.40 3.36 2.49
N THR A 122 14.02 4.44 1.80
CA THR A 122 12.61 4.81 1.63
C THR A 122 12.05 4.17 0.37
N PRO A 123 10.97 3.36 0.43
CA PRO A 123 10.41 2.77 -0.78
C PRO A 123 9.81 3.85 -1.69
N VAL A 124 10.22 3.84 -2.96
CA VAL A 124 9.75 4.78 -4.00
C VAL A 124 9.04 4.09 -5.16
N ALA A 125 9.32 2.80 -5.39
CA ALA A 125 8.57 1.98 -6.33
C ALA A 125 8.51 0.51 -5.86
N ILE A 126 7.50 -0.22 -6.33
CA ILE A 126 7.36 -1.65 -6.10
C ILE A 126 6.82 -2.32 -7.36
N GLY A 127 7.35 -3.50 -7.69
CA GLY A 127 6.85 -4.37 -8.73
C GLY A 127 6.78 -5.81 -8.22
N ARG A 128 5.86 -6.61 -8.76
CA ARG A 128 5.81 -8.05 -8.52
C ARG A 128 5.81 -8.78 -9.85
N ASN A 129 6.70 -9.76 -9.98
CA ASN A 129 6.69 -10.76 -11.03
C ASN A 129 6.56 -12.14 -10.35
N ASN A 130 5.73 -13.03 -10.91
CA ASN A 130 5.47 -14.33 -10.28
C ASN A 130 6.65 -15.29 -10.37
N GLU A 131 7.55 -15.11 -11.33
CA GLU A 131 8.75 -15.94 -11.54
C GLU A 131 9.96 -15.41 -10.76
N ILE A 132 10.14 -14.08 -10.73
CA ILE A 132 11.35 -13.44 -10.17
C ILE A 132 11.19 -13.09 -8.70
N GLY A 133 10.00 -12.65 -8.29
CA GLY A 133 9.78 -12.13 -6.94
C GLY A 133 9.16 -10.73 -6.90
N THR A 134 9.16 -10.16 -5.70
CA THR A 134 8.77 -8.78 -5.43
C THR A 134 10.03 -7.92 -5.39
N VAL A 135 10.06 -6.86 -6.18
CA VAL A 135 11.16 -5.90 -6.24
C VAL A 135 10.68 -4.57 -5.67
N VAL A 136 11.45 -3.99 -4.75
CA VAL A 136 11.25 -2.64 -4.22
C VAL A 136 12.45 -1.78 -4.62
N ILE A 137 12.18 -0.61 -5.19
CA ILE A 137 13.19 0.44 -5.38
C ILE A 137 13.15 1.33 -4.15
N THR A 138 14.31 1.56 -3.55
CA THR A 138 14.47 2.44 -2.39
C THR A 138 15.29 3.66 -2.72
N ASP A 139 15.04 4.77 -2.04
CA ASP A 139 15.79 6.01 -2.15
C ASP A 139 16.50 6.30 -0.81
N SER A 140 17.79 6.62 -0.89
CA SER A 140 18.65 7.04 0.23
C SER A 140 18.87 8.56 0.28
N GLY A 141 18.36 9.31 -0.70
CA GLY A 141 18.63 10.72 -0.95
C GLY A 141 19.87 10.96 -1.84
N THR A 142 20.73 9.96 -2.01
CA THR A 142 21.94 10.04 -2.86
C THR A 142 22.03 8.95 -3.91
N SER A 143 21.31 7.85 -3.72
CA SER A 143 21.27 6.71 -4.63
C SER A 143 19.95 5.96 -4.52
N PHE A 144 19.64 5.18 -5.56
CA PHE A 144 18.59 4.18 -5.51
C PHE A 144 19.15 2.80 -5.13
N GLY A 145 18.40 2.06 -4.33
CA GLY A 145 18.66 0.66 -3.99
C GLY A 145 17.59 -0.27 -4.58
N LEU A 146 17.93 -1.55 -4.68
CA LEU A 146 17.00 -2.62 -5.06
C LEU A 146 16.90 -3.65 -3.94
N VAL A 147 15.66 -3.98 -3.57
CA VAL A 147 15.36 -5.05 -2.62
C VAL A 147 14.56 -6.11 -3.36
N LEU A 148 15.07 -7.33 -3.43
CA LEU A 148 14.39 -8.48 -4.03
C LEU A 148 13.93 -9.43 -2.92
N VAL A 149 12.65 -9.81 -2.94
CA VAL A 149 12.06 -10.80 -2.05
C VAL A 149 11.35 -11.85 -2.90
N ASN A 150 11.81 -13.10 -2.85
CA ASN A 150 11.25 -14.19 -3.64
C ASN A 150 10.08 -14.85 -2.93
#